data_AF-A0AAI9IDV1-F1
#
_entry.id   AF-A0AAI9IDV1-F1
#
_cell.length_a   1.000
_cell.length_b   1.000
_cell.length_c   1.000
_cell.angle_alpha   90.00
_cell.angle_beta   90.00
_cell.angle_gamma   90.00
#
_symmetry.space_group_name_H-M   'P 1'
#
loop_
_entity.id
_entity.type
_entity.pdbx_description
1 polymer ?
#
loop_
_entity_poly.entity_id
_entity_poly.type
_entity_poly.pdbx_seq_one_letter_code
_entity_poly.pdbx_strand_id
1 'polypeptide(L)'
;MIQLPVALLCGAPAGVLAVVVWYWSRKKLEVEELHGHATDPAASWGYGWFPWTWDKWQVLDVVLPSLSSAALAMLSLRLSP
;
A
#
# COMPACT_ATOMS: atom_id res chain seq x y z
N MET A 1 -12.56 -2.77 0.49
CA MET A 1 -13.22 -1.50 0.89
C MET A 1 -12.75 -1.09 2.30
N ILE A 2 -11.47 -0.76 2.47
CA ILE A 2 -10.89 -0.25 3.74
C ILE A 2 -10.60 1.27 3.65
N GLN A 3 -10.67 1.85 2.46
CA GLN A 3 -10.33 3.26 2.18
C GLN A 3 -11.26 4.27 2.86
N LEU A 4 -12.54 3.94 3.05
CA LEU A 4 -13.54 4.87 3.60
C LEU A 4 -13.40 5.11 5.12
N PRO A 5 -13.25 4.09 5.98
CA PRO A 5 -13.17 4.32 7.43
C PRO A 5 -11.84 4.95 7.87
N VAL A 6 -10.73 4.64 7.20
CA VAL A 6 -9.39 5.06 7.65
C VAL A 6 -9.08 6.53 7.33
N ALA A 7 -9.60 7.04 6.21
CA ALA A 7 -9.56 8.47 5.89
C ALA A 7 -10.44 9.32 6.82
N LEU A 8 -11.54 8.75 7.31
CA LEU A 8 -12.46 9.42 8.24
C LEU A 8 -11.92 9.46 9.68
N LEU A 9 -11.21 8.41 10.12
CA LEU A 9 -10.80 8.24 11.52
C LEU A 9 -9.47 8.93 11.90
N CYS A 10 -8.51 9.04 10.98
CA CYS A 10 -7.17 9.56 11.30
C CYS A 10 -6.86 10.95 10.72
N GLY A 11 -7.78 11.53 9.96
CA GLY A 11 -7.54 12.71 9.14
C GLY A 11 -7.00 12.34 7.75
N ALA A 12 -7.32 13.19 6.76
CA ALA A 12 -7.08 12.94 5.35
C ALA A 12 -5.65 12.46 4.99
N PRO A 13 -4.55 13.05 5.50
CA PRO A 13 -3.19 12.60 5.14
C PRO A 13 -2.77 11.30 5.84
N ALA A 14 -3.13 11.11 7.11
CA ALA A 14 -2.80 9.90 7.85
C ALA A 14 -3.56 8.68 7.30
N GLY A 15 -4.80 8.89 6.85
CA GLY A 15 -5.59 7.85 6.23
C GLY A 15 -5.01 7.38 4.89
N VAL A 16 -4.49 8.29 4.07
CA VAL A 16 -3.81 7.95 2.80
C VAL A 16 -2.54 7.15 3.08
N LEU A 17 -1.72 7.60 4.04
CA LEU A 17 -0.49 6.89 4.42
C LEU A 17 -0.81 5.47 4.92
N ALA A 18 -1.84 5.30 5.74
CA ALA A 18 -2.26 3.98 6.22
C ALA A 18 -2.69 3.06 5.06
N VAL A 19 -3.42 3.57 4.06
CA VAL A 19 -3.78 2.77 2.88
C VAL A 19 -2.55 2.40 2.06
N VAL A 20 -1.62 3.33 1.84
CA VAL A 20 -0.36 3.06 1.13
C VAL A 20 0.43 1.96 1.83
N VAL A 21 0.66 2.11 3.14
CA VAL A 21 1.42 1.14 3.97
C VAL A 21 0.74 -0.22 3.98
N TRP A 22 -0.59 -0.25 4.05
CA TRP A 22 -1.37 -1.49 4.02
C TRP A 22 -1.20 -2.24 2.69
N TYR A 23 -1.44 -1.57 1.55
CA TYR A 23 -1.32 -2.19 0.23
C TYR A 23 0.12 -2.60 -0.07
N TRP A 24 1.09 -1.80 0.36
CA TRP A 24 2.52 -2.14 0.27
C TRP A 24 2.85 -3.41 1.04
N SER A 25 2.43 -3.49 2.31
CA SER A 25 2.70 -4.64 3.19
C SER A 25 2.07 -5.91 2.62
N ARG A 26 0.87 -5.80 2.07
CA ARG A 26 0.19 -6.92 1.40
C ARG A 26 0.96 -7.39 0.16
N LYS A 27 1.39 -6.47 -0.70
CA LYS A 27 2.11 -6.83 -1.93
C LYS A 27 3.49 -7.39 -1.67
N LYS A 28 4.18 -6.90 -0.65
CA LYS A 28 5.41 -7.52 -0.15
C LYS A 28 5.20 -8.99 0.19
N LEU A 29 4.17 -9.30 0.99
CA LEU A 29 3.87 -10.68 1.41
C LEU A 29 3.53 -11.58 0.20
N GLU A 30 2.73 -11.08 -0.75
CA GLU A 30 2.43 -11.81 -1.99
C GLU A 30 3.71 -12.12 -2.80
N VAL A 31 4.67 -11.20 -2.84
CA VAL A 31 5.96 -11.38 -3.54
C VAL A 31 6.87 -12.36 -2.79
N GLU A 32 6.89 -12.30 -1.45
CA GLU A 32 7.62 -13.24 -0.59
C GLU A 32 7.08 -14.67 -0.71
N GLU A 33 5.76 -14.85 -0.84
CA GLU A 33 5.14 -16.16 -1.10
C GLU A 33 5.47 -16.68 -2.50
N LEU A 34 5.44 -15.83 -3.52
CA LEU A 34 5.72 -16.20 -4.92
C LEU A 34 7.17 -16.63 -5.15
N HIS A 35 8.13 -16.03 -4.45
CA HIS A 35 9.55 -16.40 -4.58
C HIS A 35 9.92 -17.70 -3.84
N GLY A 36 8.94 -18.31 -3.17
CA GLY A 36 9.17 -19.40 -2.23
C GLY A 36 9.85 -18.87 -0.98
N HIS A 37 9.40 -19.31 0.19
CA HIS A 37 10.08 -18.98 1.44
C HIS A 37 11.56 -19.33 1.29
N ALA A 38 12.39 -18.30 1.10
CA ALA A 38 13.83 -18.47 1.02
C ALA A 38 14.22 -19.29 2.25
N THR A 39 14.95 -20.37 2.01
CA THR A 39 15.39 -21.34 3.03
C THR A 39 16.22 -20.67 4.13
N ASP A 40 16.63 -19.42 3.88
CA ASP A 40 17.31 -18.52 4.79
C ASP A 40 16.38 -17.36 5.23
N PRO A 41 15.93 -17.32 6.49
CA PRO A 41 14.99 -16.32 6.99
C PRO A 41 15.59 -14.91 7.03
N ALA A 42 16.91 -14.73 6.95
CA ALA A 42 17.50 -13.40 6.85
C ALA A 42 17.38 -12.81 5.44
N ALA A 43 17.43 -13.67 4.41
CA ALA A 43 17.32 -13.25 3.01
C ALA A 43 15.87 -12.93 2.63
N SER A 44 14.89 -13.66 3.16
CA SER A 44 13.47 -13.42 2.87
C SER A 44 13.03 -12.01 3.28
N TRP A 45 13.56 -11.47 4.38
CA TRP A 45 13.25 -10.12 4.86
C TRP A 45 13.79 -9.01 3.98
N GLY A 46 14.65 -9.29 3.00
CA GLY A 46 15.12 -8.32 2.02
C GLY A 46 14.31 -8.32 0.72
N TYR A 47 13.60 -9.41 0.42
CA TYR A 47 12.86 -9.55 -0.83
C TYR A 47 11.50 -8.86 -0.77
N GLY A 48 11.12 -8.26 -1.90
CA GLY A 48 9.82 -7.62 -2.02
C GLY A 48 9.63 -6.35 -1.20
N TRP A 49 10.65 -5.86 -0.47
CA TRP A 49 10.57 -4.57 0.22
C TRP A 49 10.50 -3.39 -0.72
N PHE A 50 11.13 -3.54 -1.89
CA PHE A 50 11.30 -2.46 -2.83
C PHE A 50 10.65 -2.76 -4.18
N PRO A 51 10.04 -1.75 -4.81
CA PRO A 51 9.16 -1.95 -5.96
C PRO A 51 9.93 -2.30 -7.24
N TRP A 52 11.25 -2.13 -7.26
CA TRP A 52 12.10 -2.59 -8.38
C TRP A 52 12.28 -4.11 -8.43
N THR A 53 11.93 -4.82 -7.35
CA THR A 53 11.87 -6.30 -7.35
C THR A 53 10.50 -6.82 -7.78
N TRP A 54 9.54 -5.92 -8.00
CA TRP A 54 8.16 -6.26 -8.32
C TRP A 54 7.92 -6.16 -9.82
N ASP A 55 6.95 -6.95 -10.28
CA ASP A 55 6.46 -6.81 -11.64
C ASP A 55 5.68 -5.49 -11.80
N LYS A 56 5.64 -4.94 -13.01
CA LYS A 56 5.00 -3.64 -13.30
C LYS A 56 3.52 -3.60 -12.88
N TRP A 57 2.85 -4.75 -12.92
CA TRP A 57 1.46 -4.92 -12.51
C TRP A 57 1.28 -4.87 -10.99
N GLN A 58 2.24 -5.42 -10.24
CA GLN A 58 2.22 -5.39 -8.78
C GLN A 58 2.46 -3.98 -8.25
N VAL A 59 3.31 -3.20 -8.92
CA VAL A 59 3.49 -1.77 -8.62
C VAL A 59 2.18 -1.00 -8.89
N LEU A 60 1.53 -1.28 -10.02
CA LEU A 60 0.27 -0.63 -10.38
C LEU A 60 -0.85 -0.91 -9.36
N ASP A 61 -0.89 -2.12 -8.81
CA ASP A 61 -1.83 -2.52 -7.75
C ASP A 61 -1.67 -1.73 -6.45
N VAL A 62 -0.51 -1.12 -6.19
CA VAL A 62 -0.30 -0.22 -5.04
C VAL A 62 -0.53 1.25 -5.41
N VAL A 63 -0.14 1.64 -6.62
CA VAL A 63 -0.28 3.01 -7.12
C VAL A 63 -1.75 3.39 -7.33
N LEU A 64 -2.59 2.51 -7.86
CA LEU A 64 -4.01 2.77 -8.08
C LEU A 64 -4.79 3.06 -6.77
N PRO A 65 -4.73 2.23 -5.73
CA PRO A 65 -5.45 2.50 -4.48
C PRO A 65 -4.85 3.67 -3.70
N SER A 66 -3.55 3.94 -3.82
CA SER A 66 -2.92 5.11 -3.19
C SER A 66 -3.33 6.43 -3.86
N LEU A 67 -3.32 6.51 -5.20
CA LEU A 67 -3.84 7.66 -5.94
C LEU A 67 -5.33 7.88 -5.68
N SER A 68 -6.12 6.81 -5.65
CA SER A 68 -7.55 6.89 -5.35
C SER A 68 -7.79 7.44 -3.94
N SER A 69 -6.98 7.00 -2.97
CA SER A 69 -7.08 7.50 -1.58
C SER A 69 -6.63 8.95 -1.47
N ALA A 70 -5.56 9.35 -2.18
CA ALA A 70 -5.10 10.73 -2.23
C ALA A 70 -6.13 11.66 -2.87
N ALA A 71 -6.80 11.21 -3.94
CA ALA A 71 -7.91 11.94 -4.55
C ALA A 71 -9.09 12.11 -3.59
N LEU A 72 -9.47 11.05 -2.86
CA LEU A 72 -10.51 11.12 -1.82
C LEU A 72 -10.12 12.04 -0.67
N ALA A 73 -8.85 12.02 -0.25
CA ALA A 73 -8.34 12.92 0.78
C ALA A 73 -8.40 14.39 0.34
N MET A 74 -7.98 14.71 -0.88
CA MET A 74 -8.10 16.07 -1.44
C MET A 74 -9.55 16.51 -1.59
N LEU A 75 -10.44 15.61 -2.00
CA LEU A 75 -11.87 15.89 -2.07
C LEU A 75 -12.44 16.16 -0.68
N SER A 76 -12.06 15.37 0.32
CA SER A 76 -12.52 15.54 1.72
C SER A 76 -12.05 16.86 2.33
N LEU A 77 -10.81 17.27 2.05
CA LEU A 77 -10.27 18.56 2.49
C LEU A 77 -11.00 19.75 1.85
N ARG A 78 -11.43 19.62 0.58
CA ARG A 78 -12.20 20.67 -0.10
C ARG A 78 -13.65 20.80 0.39
N LEU A 79 -14.20 19.74 0.97
CA LEU A 79 -15.57 19.69 1.47
C LEU A 79 -15.68 20.00 2.98
N SER A 80 -14.55 20.23 3.65
CA SER A 80 -14.55 20.67 5.05
C SER A 80 -14.97 22.15 5.12
N PRO A 81 -16.02 22.50 5.88
CA PRO A 81 -16.51 23.87 6.03
C PRO A 81 -15.53 24.78 6.80
#